data_AF-A0A832NAX4-F1
#
_entry.id   AF-A0A832NAX4-F1
#
_cell.length_a   1.000
_cell.length_b   1.000
_cell.length_c   1.000
_cell.angle_alpha   90.00
_cell.angle_beta   90.00
_cell.angle_gamma   90.00
#
_symmetry.space_group_name_H-M   'P 1'
#
loop_
_entity.id
_entity.type
_entity.pdbx_description
1 polymer ?
#
loop_
_entity_poly.entity_id
_entity_poly.type
_entity_poly.pdbx_seq_one_letter_code
_entity_poly.pdbx_strand_id
1 'polypeptide(L)'
;MGALVDASSLAGGVFCFASSSYSLTRLLTGQLGAFVDVSDRIRREFPQWESHFLQAGLGHIIALFPYDIAAALLIAEEAGAIVTDAYGRSLASVPLTDTSLANQLSCVAAANAPLHQALLEGIEAGLARLHRLQEQGWEP
;
A
#
# COMPACT_ATOMS: atom_id res chain seq x y z
N MET A 1 7.83 -6.29 -5.57
CA MET A 1 8.90 -5.31 -5.30
C MET A 1 10.01 -5.28 -6.35
N GLY A 2 10.42 -6.40 -6.97
CA GLY A 2 11.53 -6.44 -7.94
C GLY A 2 11.49 -5.36 -9.03
N ALA A 3 10.38 -5.23 -9.77
CA ALA A 3 10.27 -4.23 -10.83
C ALA A 3 10.35 -2.76 -10.34
N LEU A 4 9.84 -2.46 -9.13
CA LEU A 4 9.98 -1.14 -8.49
C LEU A 4 11.43 -0.88 -8.08
N VAL A 5 12.12 -1.89 -7.55
CA VAL A 5 13.53 -1.83 -7.19
C VAL A 5 14.40 -1.63 -8.45
N ASP A 6 14.15 -2.42 -9.51
CA ASP A 6 14.88 -2.35 -10.78
C ASP A 6 14.75 -0.97 -11.42
N ALA A 7 13.52 -0.42 -11.49
CA ALA A 7 13.29 0.94 -11.98
C ALA A 7 13.97 2.03 -11.13
N SER A 8 14.17 1.76 -9.84
CA SER A 8 14.78 2.70 -8.91
C SER A 8 16.31 2.71 -8.93
N SER A 9 16.97 1.66 -9.47
CA SER A 9 18.42 1.42 -9.29
C SER A 9 19.36 2.55 -9.75
N LEU A 10 18.90 3.49 -10.58
CA LEU A 10 19.63 4.73 -10.93
C LEU A 10 18.83 6.02 -10.66
N ALA A 11 17.54 5.93 -10.29
CA ALA A 11 16.60 7.06 -10.20
C ALA A 11 15.81 7.15 -8.88
N GLY A 12 16.05 6.25 -7.91
CA GLY A 12 15.34 6.18 -6.63
C GLY A 12 15.77 5.01 -5.74
N GLY A 13 14.93 4.66 -4.77
CA GLY A 13 15.13 3.46 -3.95
C GLY A 13 13.83 3.01 -3.29
N VAL A 14 13.77 1.73 -2.88
CA VAL A 14 12.64 1.18 -2.12
C VAL A 14 13.10 0.89 -0.70
N PHE A 15 12.33 1.37 0.27
CA PHE A 15 12.60 1.19 1.70
C PHE A 15 11.38 0.55 2.34
N CYS A 16 11.60 -0.43 3.23
CA CYS A 16 10.55 -1.01 4.06
C CYS A 16 10.72 -0.49 5.49
N PHE A 17 9.75 0.29 5.96
CA PHE A 17 9.68 0.73 7.34
C PHE A 17 8.55 -0.02 8.05
N ALA A 18 8.79 -0.51 9.26
CA ALA A 18 7.78 -1.19 10.08
C ALA A 18 6.75 -0.22 10.72
N SER A 19 6.53 0.96 10.11
CA SER A 19 5.58 1.97 10.59
C SER A 19 5.08 2.84 9.43
N SER A 20 3.78 2.77 9.16
CA SER A 20 3.12 3.53 8.10
C SER A 20 3.09 5.02 8.41
N SER A 21 2.75 5.41 9.65
CA SER A 21 2.75 6.82 10.07
C SER A 21 4.15 7.43 9.98
N TYR A 22 5.19 6.69 10.38
CA TYR A 22 6.58 7.15 10.21
C TYR A 22 6.94 7.32 8.73
N SER A 23 6.57 6.36 7.87
CA SER A 23 6.79 6.46 6.42
C SER A 23 6.16 7.71 5.82
N LEU A 24 4.94 8.05 6.23
CA LEU A 24 4.25 9.28 5.81
C LEU A 24 5.00 10.54 6.26
N THR A 25 5.66 10.55 7.42
CA THR A 25 6.54 11.68 7.79
C THR A 25 7.74 11.84 6.86
N ARG A 26 8.25 10.73 6.31
CA ARG A 26 9.38 10.75 5.35
C ARG A 26 8.94 11.30 4.01
N LEU A 27 7.71 10.99 3.58
CA LEU A 27 7.07 11.65 2.44
C LEU A 27 6.98 13.16 2.67
N LEU A 28 6.42 13.57 3.80
CA LEU A 28 6.21 14.98 4.17
C LEU A 28 7.50 15.80 4.26
N THR A 29 8.60 15.17 4.67
CA THR A 29 9.91 15.81 4.80
C THR A 29 10.75 15.74 3.52
N GLY A 30 10.18 15.25 2.41
CA GLY A 30 10.86 15.12 1.11
C GLY A 30 11.91 14.01 1.06
N GLN A 31 11.93 13.13 2.06
CA GLN A 31 12.89 12.02 2.16
C GLN A 31 12.38 10.75 1.46
N LEU A 32 11.08 10.68 1.15
CA LEU A 32 10.47 9.72 0.22
C LEU A 32 9.63 10.47 -0.81
N GLY A 33 9.56 9.92 -2.03
CA GLY A 33 8.59 10.39 -3.03
C GLY A 33 7.19 9.83 -2.83
N ALA A 34 7.08 8.66 -2.19
CA ALA A 34 5.81 7.98 -1.95
C ALA A 34 5.88 6.98 -0.78
N PHE A 35 4.70 6.64 -0.27
CA PHE A 35 4.41 5.52 0.63
C PHE A 35 3.38 4.62 -0.05
N VAL A 36 3.64 3.30 -0.06
CA VAL A 36 2.81 2.32 -0.76
C VAL A 36 2.60 1.10 0.11
N ASP A 37 1.35 0.82 0.43
CA ASP A 37 0.86 -0.40 1.06
C ASP A 37 -0.28 -0.96 0.20
N VAL A 38 -0.10 -2.19 -0.29
CA VAL A 38 -1.05 -2.92 -1.16
C VAL A 38 -1.59 -4.18 -0.49
N SER A 39 -1.27 -4.41 0.79
CA SER A 39 -1.53 -5.67 1.49
C SER A 39 -3.01 -6.05 1.48
N ASP A 40 -3.89 -5.11 1.85
CA ASP A 40 -5.34 -5.33 1.84
C ASP A 40 -5.89 -5.59 0.42
N ARG A 41 -5.35 -4.91 -0.59
CA ARG A 41 -5.75 -5.14 -1.99
C ARG A 41 -5.43 -6.57 -2.42
N ILE A 42 -4.21 -7.03 -2.18
CA ILE A 42 -3.79 -8.40 -2.49
C ILE A 42 -4.64 -9.41 -1.70
N ARG A 43 -4.84 -9.19 -0.41
CA ARG A 43 -5.64 -10.08 0.44
C ARG A 43 -7.07 -10.25 -0.07
N ARG A 44 -7.72 -9.16 -0.46
CA ARG A 44 -9.09 -9.19 -1.00
C ARG A 44 -9.19 -9.84 -2.37
N GLU A 45 -8.17 -9.64 -3.20
CA GLU A 45 -8.14 -10.13 -4.58
C GLU A 45 -7.73 -11.60 -4.69
N PHE A 46 -6.93 -12.07 -3.73
CA PHE A 46 -6.45 -13.46 -3.64
C PHE A 46 -6.83 -14.08 -2.30
N PRO A 47 -8.14 -14.27 -2.00
CA PRO A 47 -8.60 -14.78 -0.71
C PRO A 47 -8.05 -16.19 -0.39
N GLN A 48 -7.74 -16.99 -1.41
CA GLN A 48 -7.12 -18.31 -1.24
C GLN A 48 -5.72 -18.25 -0.61
N TRP A 49 -5.06 -17.09 -0.57
CA TRP A 49 -3.74 -16.92 0.04
C TRP A 49 -3.78 -16.53 1.52
N GLU A 50 -4.95 -16.53 2.16
CA GLU A 50 -5.13 -16.14 3.57
C GLU A 50 -4.16 -16.87 4.52
N SER A 51 -3.90 -18.15 4.28
CA SER A 51 -2.93 -18.95 5.05
C SER A 51 -1.52 -18.33 5.06
N HIS A 52 -1.07 -17.77 3.93
CA HIS A 52 0.23 -17.12 3.80
C HIS A 52 0.28 -15.81 4.59
N PHE A 53 -0.82 -15.05 4.60
CA PHE A 53 -0.93 -13.84 5.44
C PHE A 53 -0.88 -14.19 6.93
N LEU A 54 -1.61 -15.22 7.36
CA LEU A 54 -1.58 -15.70 8.74
C LEU A 54 -0.19 -16.18 9.13
N GLN A 55 0.49 -16.94 8.26
CA GLN A 55 1.86 -17.40 8.51
C GLN A 55 2.83 -16.21 8.65
N ALA A 56 2.76 -15.24 7.74
CA ALA A 56 3.60 -14.05 7.77
C ALA A 56 3.37 -13.21 9.04
N GLY A 57 2.14 -13.17 9.54
CA GLY A 57 1.77 -12.42 10.74
C GLY A 57 1.68 -13.24 12.03
N LEU A 58 2.32 -14.42 12.08
CA LEU A 58 2.41 -15.27 13.27
C LEU A 58 1.03 -15.64 13.86
N GLY A 59 0.08 -15.99 12.99
CA GLY A 59 -1.29 -16.34 13.35
C GLY A 59 -2.29 -15.19 13.25
N HIS A 60 -1.84 -13.99 12.85
CA HIS A 60 -2.69 -12.82 12.65
C HIS A 60 -2.54 -12.26 11.24
N ILE A 61 -3.62 -11.75 10.67
CA ILE A 61 -3.53 -10.95 9.43
C ILE A 61 -3.10 -9.54 9.82
N ILE A 62 -1.82 -9.26 9.64
CA ILE A 62 -1.25 -7.93 9.83
C ILE A 62 -1.59 -7.08 8.61
N ALA A 63 -2.30 -5.98 8.83
CA ALA A 63 -2.56 -4.98 7.80
C ALA A 63 -2.72 -3.60 8.42
N LEU A 64 -2.91 -2.63 7.53
CA LEU A 64 -3.09 -1.23 7.88
C LEU A 64 -4.52 -0.98 8.36
N PHE A 65 -4.67 -0.47 9.59
CA PHE A 65 -5.95 0.04 10.06
C PHE A 65 -6.05 1.55 9.85
N PRO A 66 -7.27 2.11 9.73
CA PRO A 66 -7.45 3.54 9.46
C PRO A 66 -6.84 4.41 10.56
N TYR A 67 -6.96 4.00 11.82
CA TYR A 67 -6.42 4.74 12.96
C TYR A 67 -4.88 4.84 12.95
N ASP A 68 -4.18 3.90 12.32
CA ASP A 68 -2.70 3.93 12.23
C ASP A 68 -2.20 5.11 11.40
N ILE A 69 -3.01 5.58 10.45
CA ILE A 69 -2.61 6.57 9.45
C ILE A 69 -3.46 7.83 9.45
N ALA A 70 -4.62 7.84 10.09
CA ALA A 70 -5.59 8.95 10.02
C ALA A 70 -4.97 10.34 10.22
N ALA A 71 -4.19 10.51 11.30
CA ALA A 71 -3.54 11.79 11.59
C ALA A 71 -2.46 12.13 10.56
N ALA A 72 -1.66 11.14 10.17
CA ALA A 72 -0.56 11.35 9.22
C ALA A 72 -1.06 11.61 7.79
N LEU A 73 -2.18 11.01 7.39
CA LEU A 73 -2.83 11.25 6.10
C LEU A 73 -3.41 12.66 6.03
N LEU A 74 -4.12 13.11 7.07
CA LEU A 74 -4.63 14.48 7.12
C LEU A 74 -3.49 15.48 6.91
N ILE A 75 -2.37 15.31 7.62
CA ILE A 75 -1.20 16.18 7.47
C ILE A 75 -0.60 16.06 6.06
N ALA A 76 -0.55 14.85 5.48
CA ALA A 76 -0.05 14.63 4.14
C ALA A 76 -0.88 15.34 3.06
N GLU A 77 -2.21 15.23 3.14
CA GLU A 77 -3.14 15.88 2.22
C GLU A 77 -3.05 17.41 2.33
N GLU A 78 -3.02 17.95 3.55
CA GLU A 78 -2.83 19.39 3.79
C GLU A 78 -1.47 19.90 3.28
N ALA A 79 -0.44 19.04 3.25
CA ALA A 79 0.86 19.34 2.65
C ALA A 79 0.88 19.16 1.11
N GLY A 80 -0.24 18.80 0.49
CA GLY A 80 -0.39 18.66 -0.97
C GLY A 80 -0.04 17.27 -1.51
N ALA A 81 0.15 16.26 -0.66
CA ALA A 81 0.30 14.88 -1.12
C ALA A 81 -1.03 14.35 -1.68
N ILE A 82 -0.93 13.46 -2.66
CA ILE A 82 -2.08 12.73 -3.22
C ILE A 82 -2.20 11.40 -2.49
N VAL A 83 -3.37 11.10 -1.92
CA VAL A 83 -3.62 9.93 -1.08
C VAL A 83 -4.85 9.16 -1.58
N THR A 84 -4.71 7.86 -1.76
CA THR A 84 -5.82 6.92 -2.05
C THR A 84 -5.57 5.56 -1.41
N ASP A 85 -6.54 4.66 -1.47
CA ASP A 85 -6.27 3.22 -1.38
C ASP A 85 -5.54 2.71 -2.64
N ALA A 86 -5.17 1.42 -2.68
CA ALA A 86 -4.55 0.80 -3.84
C ALA A 86 -5.53 0.53 -5.01
N TYR A 87 -6.81 0.89 -4.87
CA TYR A 87 -7.79 0.95 -5.96
C TYR A 87 -7.89 2.36 -6.57
N GLY A 88 -7.19 3.36 -6.02
CA GLY A 88 -7.31 4.76 -6.43
C GLY A 88 -8.51 5.50 -5.80
N ARG A 89 -9.15 4.94 -4.76
CA ARG A 89 -10.32 5.53 -4.09
C ARG A 89 -9.88 6.36 -2.88
N SER A 90 -10.65 7.40 -2.57
CA SER A 90 -10.40 8.22 -1.39
C SER A 90 -10.62 7.44 -0.08
N LEU A 91 -9.79 7.74 0.92
CA LEU A 91 -9.89 7.17 2.27
C LEU A 91 -10.76 8.04 3.23
N ALA A 92 -11.28 9.18 2.77
CA ALA A 92 -11.93 10.18 3.63
C ALA A 92 -13.21 9.70 4.33
N SER A 93 -13.87 8.66 3.80
CA SER A 93 -15.13 8.13 4.34
C SER A 93 -14.97 6.86 5.17
N VAL A 94 -13.73 6.42 5.42
CA VAL A 94 -13.46 5.18 6.15
C VAL A 94 -13.73 5.37 7.66
N PRO A 95 -14.50 4.50 8.31
CA PRO A 95 -14.71 4.56 9.75
C PRO A 95 -13.40 4.37 10.53
N LEU A 96 -13.02 5.35 11.35
CA LEU A 96 -11.72 5.32 12.06
C LEU A 96 -11.65 4.28 13.19
N THR A 97 -12.78 3.98 13.82
CA THR A 97 -12.86 3.15 15.03
C THR A 97 -13.28 1.71 14.75
N ASP A 98 -13.60 1.37 13.50
CA ASP A 98 -13.89 0.00 13.10
C ASP A 98 -12.57 -0.76 12.92
N THR A 99 -12.32 -1.73 13.79
CA THR A 99 -11.13 -2.58 13.81
C THR A 99 -11.37 -3.96 13.21
N SER A 100 -12.49 -4.14 12.51
CA SER A 100 -12.78 -5.38 11.80
C SER A 100 -11.82 -5.60 10.63
N LEU A 101 -11.59 -6.87 10.29
CA LEU A 101 -10.81 -7.27 9.12
C LEU A 101 -11.36 -6.67 7.81
N ALA A 102 -12.66 -6.39 7.76
CA ALA A 102 -13.32 -5.78 6.61
C ALA A 102 -12.96 -4.30 6.45
N ASN A 103 -12.47 -3.64 7.49
CA ASN A 103 -12.07 -2.23 7.51
C ASN A 103 -10.55 -2.02 7.48
N GLN A 104 -9.78 -3.10 7.32
CA GLN A 104 -8.37 -3.00 6.92
C GLN A 104 -8.26 -2.36 5.53
N LEU A 105 -7.18 -1.60 5.35
CA LEU A 105 -6.99 -0.73 4.20
C LEU A 105 -5.70 -1.05 3.45
N SER A 106 -5.66 -0.57 2.21
CA SER A 106 -4.43 -0.28 1.48
C SER A 106 -4.26 1.23 1.43
N CYS A 107 -3.04 1.69 1.17
CA CYS A 107 -2.75 3.12 1.12
C CYS A 107 -1.63 3.41 0.11
N VAL A 108 -1.89 4.35 -0.78
CA VAL A 108 -0.93 4.91 -1.73
C VAL A 108 -0.91 6.41 -1.53
N ALA A 109 0.19 6.92 -0.99
CA ALA A 109 0.42 8.34 -0.79
C ALA A 109 1.64 8.77 -1.60
N ALA A 110 1.54 9.83 -2.38
CA ALA A 110 2.64 10.32 -3.22
C ALA A 110 2.77 11.84 -3.18
N ALA A 111 3.99 12.34 -3.39
CA ALA A 111 4.31 13.76 -3.32
C ALA A 111 3.67 14.58 -4.46
N ASN A 112 3.18 13.94 -5.51
CA ASN A 112 2.50 14.59 -6.63
C ASN A 112 1.64 13.59 -7.42
N ALA A 113 0.72 14.13 -8.24
CA ALA A 113 -0.23 13.35 -9.03
C ALA A 113 0.43 12.45 -10.11
N PRO A 114 1.46 12.89 -10.86
CA PRO A 114 2.12 12.02 -11.83
C PRO A 114 2.72 10.76 -11.20
N LEU A 115 3.40 10.91 -10.05
CA LEU A 115 3.95 9.76 -9.33
C LEU A 115 2.85 8.86 -8.77
N HIS A 116 1.79 9.44 -8.20
CA HIS A 116 0.64 8.68 -7.71
C HIS A 116 0.03 7.81 -8.81
N GLN A 117 -0.21 8.38 -9.99
CA GLN A 117 -0.76 7.67 -11.14
C GLN A 117 0.17 6.55 -11.61
N ALA A 118 1.48 6.82 -11.74
CA ALA A 118 2.46 5.80 -12.12
C ALA A 118 2.52 4.63 -11.13
N LEU A 119 2.31 4.89 -9.83
CA LEU A 119 2.23 3.86 -8.81
C LEU A 119 0.98 3.00 -8.97
N LEU A 120 -0.19 3.59 -9.19
CA LEU A 120 -1.42 2.84 -9.44
C LEU A 120 -1.31 1.95 -10.69
N GLU A 121 -0.75 2.47 -11.78
CA GLU A 121 -0.48 1.69 -13.00
C GLU A 121 0.47 0.52 -12.73
N GLY A 122 1.53 0.77 -11.94
CA GLY A 122 2.47 -0.27 -11.53
C GLY A 122 1.83 -1.35 -10.64
N ILE A 123 0.90 -0.96 -9.77
CA ILE A 123 0.12 -1.88 -8.92
C ILE A 123 -0.77 -2.77 -9.79
N GLU A 124 -1.55 -2.18 -10.70
CA GLU A 124 -2.42 -2.92 -11.62
C GLU A 124 -1.63 -3.89 -12.51
N ALA A 125 -0.49 -3.45 -13.06
CA ALA A 125 0.40 -4.33 -13.82
C ALA A 125 0.95 -5.49 -12.97
N GLY A 126 1.27 -5.21 -11.70
CA GLY A 126 1.70 -6.20 -10.72
C GLY A 126 0.62 -7.24 -10.41
N LEU A 127 -0.61 -6.79 -10.16
CA LEU A 127 -1.77 -7.65 -9.91
C LEU A 127 -2.11 -8.52 -11.13
N ALA A 128 -2.10 -7.94 -12.33
CA ALA A 128 -2.30 -8.70 -13.57
C ALA A 128 -1.23 -9.77 -13.77
N ARG A 129 0.01 -9.52 -13.36
CA ARG A 129 1.08 -10.54 -13.35
C ARG A 129 0.82 -11.62 -12.32
N LEU A 130 0.35 -11.27 -11.12
CA LEU A 130 -0.01 -12.25 -10.07
C LEU A 130 -1.15 -13.16 -10.51
N HIS A 131 -2.20 -12.63 -11.13
CA HIS A 131 -3.29 -13.42 -11.72
C HIS A 131 -2.76 -14.46 -12.73
N ARG A 132 -1.91 -14.04 -13.68
CA ARG A 132 -1.31 -14.98 -14.65
C ARG A 132 -0.47 -16.07 -13.99
N LEU A 133 0.27 -15.73 -12.93
CA LEU A 133 1.07 -16.71 -12.19
C LEU A 133 0.16 -17.70 -11.44
N GLN A 134 -0.91 -17.21 -10.82
CA GLN A 134 -1.90 -18.06 -10.16
C GLN A 134 -2.59 -19.02 -11.15
N GLU A 135 -2.98 -18.55 -12.34
CA GLU A 135 -3.55 -19.39 -13.41
C GLU A 135 -2.57 -20.50 -13.84
N GLN A 136 -1.27 -20.28 -13.68
CA GLN A 136 -0.20 -21.23 -13.95
C GLN A 136 0.13 -22.14 -12.76
N GLY A 137 -0.62 -22.03 -11.65
CA GLY A 137 -0.46 -22.84 -10.45
C GLY A 137 0.64 -22.36 -9.51
N TRP A 138 1.11 -21.12 -9.64
CA TRP A 138 2.05 -20.53 -8.68
C TRP A 138 1.33 -20.12 -7.38
N GLU A 139 1.95 -20.41 -6.25
CA GLU A 139 1.54 -19.96 -4.92
C GLU A 139 2.71 -19.22 -4.22
N PRO A 140 2.42 -18.18 -3.42
CA PRO A 140 3.43 -17.31 -2.78
C PRO A 140 4.22 -17.92 -1.63
#